data_AF-A0A3A5ATV3-F1
#
_entry.id   AF-A0A3A5ATV3-F1
#
_cell.length_a   1.000
_cell.length_b   1.000
_cell.length_c   1.000
_cell.angle_alpha   90.00
_cell.angle_beta   90.00
_cell.angle_gamma   90.00
#
_symmetry.space_group_name_H-M   'P 1'
#
loop_
_entity.id
_entity.type
_entity.pdbx_description
1 polymer ?
#
loop_
_entity_poly.entity_id
_entity_poly.type
_entity_poly.pdbx_seq_one_letter_code
_entity_poly.pdbx_strand_id
1 'polypeptide(L)' 'MSRTFTPNRKFRKKYDRLFKQDPQAANLFLLLAELANEQGQVQTDPAELAMLMAVRFEDPLRYAL' A
#
# COMPACT_ATOMS: atom_id res chain seq x y z
N MET A 1 -14.36 -7.30 -9.34
CA MET A 1 -13.39 -6.54 -10.15
C MET A 1 -12.92 -5.35 -9.34
N SER A 2 -11.62 -5.29 -9.09
CA SER A 2 -10.95 -4.30 -8.24
C SER A 2 -11.33 -2.88 -8.69
N ARG A 3 -11.92 -2.09 -7.80
CA ARG A 3 -11.92 -0.63 -7.99
C ARG A 3 -10.48 -0.20 -7.80
N THR A 4 -9.80 0.12 -8.90
CA THR A 4 -8.43 0.65 -8.87
C THR A 4 -8.37 1.80 -7.86
N PHE A 5 -7.72 1.57 -6.73
CA PHE A 5 -7.57 2.56 -5.67
C PHE A 5 -6.98 3.84 -6.28
N THR A 6 -7.72 4.94 -6.19
CA THR A 6 -7.27 6.24 -6.73
C THR A 6 -6.83 7.14 -5.57
N PRO A 7 -5.52 7.33 -5.34
CA PRO A 7 -5.03 8.10 -4.22
C PRO A 7 -5.35 9.58 -4.35
N ASN A 8 -6.03 10.14 -3.36
CA ASN A 8 -6.28 11.58 -3.27
C ASN A 8 -5.03 12.35 -2.80
N ARG A 9 -5.08 13.69 -2.89
CA ARG A 9 -3.95 14.56 -2.52
C ARG A 9 -3.45 14.35 -1.08
N LYS A 10 -4.35 14.07 -0.12
CA LYS A 10 -3.97 13.82 1.27
C LYS A 10 -3.22 12.50 1.41
N PHE A 11 -3.67 11.46 0.70
CA PHE A 11 -3.01 10.16 0.67
C PHE A 11 -1.59 10.28 0.11
N ARG A 12 -1.44 10.91 -1.07
CA ARG A 12 -0.13 11.13 -1.71
C ARG A 12 0.85 11.83 -0.77
N LYS A 13 0.44 12.93 -0.15
CA LYS A 13 1.29 13.65 0.81
C LYS A 13 1.72 12.79 2.01
N LYS A 14 0.87 11.87 2.47
CA LYS A 14 1.20 10.96 3.57
C LYS A 14 2.17 9.87 3.10
N TYR A 15 1.90 9.27 1.94
CA TYR A 15 2.79 8.29 1.33
C TYR A 15 4.19 8.87 1.10
N ASP A 16 4.31 10.05 0.48
CA ASP A 16 5.61 10.71 0.23
C ASP A 16 6.42 10.95 1.51
N ARG A 17 5.74 11.29 2.60
CA ARG A 17 6.37 11.49 3.91
C ARG A 17 6.85 10.17 4.51
N LEU A 18 6.00 9.15 4.46
CA LEU A 18 6.36 7.81 4.93
C LEU A 18 7.52 7.25 4.11
N PHE A 19 7.48 7.38 2.78
CA PHE A 19 8.47 6.83 1.88
C PHE A 19 9.88 7.40 2.14
N LYS A 20 9.96 8.69 2.48
CA LYS A 20 11.23 9.32 2.87
C LYS A 20 11.80 8.80 4.20
N GLN A 21 10.95 8.24 5.07
CA GLN A 21 11.35 7.70 6.36
C GLN A 21 11.65 6.20 6.27
N ASP A 22 10.73 5.47 5.64
CA ASP A 22 10.75 4.03 5.44
C ASP A 22 9.93 3.68 4.17
N PRO A 23 10.61 3.36 3.06
CA PRO A 23 9.97 2.93 1.82
C PRO A 23 9.06 1.70 1.99
N GLN A 24 9.41 0.75 2.85
CA GLN A 24 8.63 -0.47 3.06
C GLN A 24 7.32 -0.16 3.80
N ALA A 25 7.37 0.70 4.81
CA ALA A 25 6.17 1.16 5.51
C ALA A 25 5.22 1.92 4.58
N ALA A 26 5.76 2.72 3.65
CA ALA A 26 4.95 3.40 2.64
C ALA A 26 4.29 2.42 1.66
N ASN A 27 5.05 1.43 1.18
CA ASN A 27 4.54 0.41 0.28
C ASN A 27 3.47 -0.46 0.94
N LEU A 28 3.65 -0.83 2.22
CA LEU A 28 2.62 -1.51 2.99
C LEU A 28 1.37 -0.64 3.14
N PHE A 29 1.52 0.65 3.43
CA PHE A 29 0.38 1.56 3.52
C PHE A 29 -0.40 1.67 2.20
N LEU A 30 0.30 1.67 1.05
CA LEU A 30 -0.34 1.63 -0.27
C LEU A 30 -1.08 0.31 -0.50
N LEU A 31 -0.45 -0.83 -0.23
CA LEU A 31 -1.07 -2.14 -0.38
C LEU A 31 -2.34 -2.29 0.46
N LEU A 32 -2.29 -1.86 1.73
CA LEU A 32 -3.46 -1.88 2.60
C LEU A 32 -4.60 -1.02 2.04
N ALA A 33 -4.29 0.09 1.40
CA ALA A 33 -5.30 0.94 0.77
C ALA A 33 -5.87 0.33 -0.53
N GLU A 34 -5.06 -0.44 -1.26
CA GLU A 34 -5.50 -1.20 -2.44
C GLU A 34 -6.39 -2.41 -2.06
N LEU A 35 -6.12 -3.04 -0.91
CA LEU A 35 -6.86 -4.21 -0.41
C LEU A 35 -8.13 -3.84 0.38
N ALA A 36 -8.20 -2.61 0.90
CA ALA A 36 -9.32 -2.18 1.72
C ALA A 36 -10.64 -2.20 0.94
N ASN A 37 -11.70 -2.67 1.60
CA ASN A 37 -13.07 -2.55 1.07
C ASN A 37 -13.56 -1.09 1.14
N GLU A 38 -14.80 -0.84 0.69
CA GLU A 38 -15.40 0.50 0.71
C GLU A 38 -15.51 1.11 2.12
N GLN A 39 -15.53 0.25 3.15
CA GLN A 39 -15.59 0.62 4.56
C GLN A 39 -14.18 0.84 5.17
N GLY A 40 -13.11 0.67 4.39
CA GLY A 40 -11.73 0.84 4.85
C GLY A 40 -11.19 -0.34 5.65
N GLN A 41 -11.84 -1.51 5.58
CA GLN A 41 -11.42 -2.73 6.28
C GLN A 41 -10.60 -3.61 5.35
N VAL A 42 -9.51 -4.17 5.88
CA VAL A 42 -8.68 -5.16 5.22
C VAL A 42 -8.91 -6.50 5.91
N GLN A 43 -9.32 -7.51 5.15
CA GLN A 43 -9.44 -8.89 5.63
C GLN A 43 -8.30 -9.69 5.00
N THR A 44 -7.22 -9.86 5.76
CA THR A 44 -6.02 -10.61 5.35
C THR A 44 -5.30 -11.11 6.60
N ASP A 45 -4.40 -12.07 6.45
CA ASP A 45 -3.49 -12.50 7.51
C ASP A 45 -2.05 -12.01 7.24
N PRO A 46 -1.15 -12.07 8.25
CA PRO A 46 0.22 -11.60 8.06
C PRO A 46 1.02 -12.32 6.97
N ALA A 47 0.72 -13.61 6.70
CA ALA A 47 1.44 -14.40 5.70
C ALA A 47 1.00 -14.03 4.29
N GLU A 48 -0.30 -13.89 4.07
CA GLU A 48 -0.88 -13.40 2.83
C GLU A 48 -0.40 -11.97 2.54
N LEU A 49 -0.38 -11.10 3.55
CA LEU A 49 0.11 -9.73 3.39
C LEU A 49 1.60 -9.69 2.98
N ALA A 50 2.44 -10.55 3.56
CA ALA A 50 3.84 -10.65 3.17
C ALA A 50 4.00 -11.15 1.72
N MET A 51 3.19 -12.13 1.30
CA MET A 51 3.18 -12.61 -0.08
C MET A 51 2.73 -11.50 -1.05
N LEU A 52 1.65 -10.78 -0.73
CA LEU A 52 1.14 -9.69 -1.54
C LEU A 52 2.13 -8.53 -1.63
N MET A 53 2.84 -8.20 -0.55
CA MET A 53 3.93 -7.22 -0.56
C MET A 53 5.04 -7.64 -1.54
N ALA A 54 5.49 -8.89 -1.47
CA ALA A 54 6.55 -9.40 -2.36
C ALA A 54 6.12 -9.42 -3.83
N VAL A 55 4.85 -9.75 -4.11
CA VAL A 55 4.30 -9.77 -5.48
C VAL A 55 4.07 -8.36 -6.02
N ARG A 56 3.59 -7.43 -5.18
CA ARG A 56 3.24 -6.06 -5.61
C ARG A 56 4.46 -5.14 -5.76
N PHE A 57 5.49 -5.35 -4.95
CA PHE A 57 6.70 -4.52 -4.88
C PHE A 57 7.95 -5.37 -5.08
N GLU A 58 8.29 -5.63 -6.34
CA GLU A 58 9.53 -6.35 -6.72
C GLU A 58 10.79 -5.66 -6.16
N ASP A 59 10.80 -4.33 -6.14
CA ASP A 59 11.79 -3.52 -5.45
C ASP A 59 11.12 -2.77 -4.28
N PRO A 60 11.36 -3.17 -3.02
CA PRO A 60 10.75 -2.54 -1.85
C PRO A 60 11.22 -1.10 -1.59
N LEU A 61 12.29 -0.66 -2.25
CA LEU A 61 12.83 0.70 -2.17
C LEU A 61 12.37 1.59 -3.32
N ARG A 62 11.64 1.05 -4.29
CA ARG A 62 11.13 1.81 -5.43
C ARG A 62 9.83 2.53 -5.07
N TYR A 63 9.74 3.77 -5.51
CA TYR A 63 8.51 4.57 -5.38
C TYR A 63 7.39 3.97 -6.24
N ALA A 64 6.23 3.70 -5.64
CA ALA A 64 5.20 2.84 -6.22
C ALA A 64 3.78 3.44 -6.28
N LEU A 65 3.64 4.73 -5.91
CA LEU A 65 2.37 5.47 -5.96
C LEU A 65 2.17 6.24 -7.26
#